data_AF-A0A8J3U957-F1
#
_entry.id   AF-A0A8J3U957-F1
#
_cell.length_a   1.000
_cell.length_b   1.000
_cell.length_c   1.000
_cell.angle_alpha   90.00
_cell.angle_beta   90.00
_cell.angle_gamma   90.00
#
_symmetry.space_group_name_H-M   'P 1'
#
loop_
_entity.id
_entity.type
_entity.pdbx_description
1 polymer ?
#
loop_
_entity_poly.entity_id
_entity_poly.type
_entity_poly.pdbx_seq_one_letter_code
_entity_poly.pdbx_strand_id
1 'polypeptide(L)'
;MAVEAPAGHVPVVQRLPVQDSSQSRGDVRNPTVSDMGSGASVTTNREDSIPNGRGASDRVDAVLYLDRYLRVTYSPRTGLIRLVGELDASNAPAVAETLAHAKRSENVLVIDTAQLDFIDLAGLRMLIRLCSDGSARLSAMPPRMLRLIHLLDQAHTLRAAE
;
A
#
# COMPACT_ATOMS: atom_id res chain seq x y z
N MET A 1 -27.30 36.76 6.36
CA MET A 1 -27.69 35.33 6.35
C MET A 1 -26.42 34.51 6.38
N ALA A 2 -26.07 33.97 7.55
CA ALA A 2 -24.97 33.02 7.69
C ALA A 2 -25.51 31.62 7.35
N VAL A 3 -24.88 30.93 6.41
CA VAL A 3 -25.19 29.54 6.08
C VAL A 3 -24.27 28.66 6.93
N GLU A 4 -24.87 27.93 7.86
CA GLU A 4 -24.23 26.90 8.68
C GLU A 4 -23.69 25.76 7.81
N ALA A 5 -22.42 25.40 8.00
CA ALA A 5 -21.79 24.23 7.40
C ALA A 5 -22.15 22.97 8.21
N PRO A 6 -22.49 21.84 7.57
CA PRO A 6 -22.81 20.61 8.30
C PRO A 6 -21.54 19.95 8.86
N ALA A 7 -21.73 19.33 10.01
CA ALA A 7 -20.75 18.78 10.93
C ALA A 7 -19.72 17.84 10.27
N GLY A 8 -18.47 18.02 10.70
CA GLY A 8 -17.28 17.34 10.21
C GLY A 8 -17.34 15.81 10.28
N HIS A 9 -16.92 15.20 9.17
CA HIS A 9 -16.41 13.84 9.14
C HIS A 9 -14.98 13.88 9.70
N VAL A 10 -14.75 13.21 10.82
CA VAL A 10 -13.40 13.03 11.37
C VAL A 10 -12.79 11.81 10.67
N PRO A 11 -11.76 11.96 9.83
CA PRO A 11 -11.10 10.80 9.22
C PRO A 11 -10.38 10.00 10.32
N VAL A 12 -10.67 8.70 10.39
CA VAL A 12 -9.92 7.76 11.23
C VAL A 12 -8.60 7.46 10.52
N VAL A 13 -7.61 8.34 10.70
CA VAL A 13 -6.24 8.13 10.22
C VAL A 13 -5.55 7.18 11.20
N GLN A 14 -5.53 5.88 10.90
CA GLN A 14 -4.68 4.94 11.64
C GLN A 14 -3.21 5.14 11.26
N ARG A 15 -2.35 5.41 12.25
CA ARG A 15 -0.90 5.48 12.08
C ARG A 15 -0.35 4.09 11.77
N LEU A 16 0.42 3.97 10.69
CA LEU A 16 1.19 2.76 10.38
C LEU A 16 2.27 2.51 11.45
N PRO A 17 2.57 1.24 11.79
CA PRO A 17 3.61 0.90 12.75
C PRO A 17 5.01 1.14 12.16
N VAL A 18 5.76 2.03 12.79
CA VAL A 18 7.19 2.29 12.53
C VAL A 18 7.99 1.06 12.97
N GLN A 19 8.74 0.44 12.04
CA GLN A 19 9.65 -0.64 12.39
C GLN A 19 11.01 -0.07 12.81
N ASP A 20 11.29 -0.19 14.09
CA ASP A 20 12.58 0.16 14.69
C ASP A 20 13.61 -0.91 14.31
N SER A 21 14.67 -0.51 13.60
CA SER A 21 15.75 -1.41 13.18
C SER A 21 17.01 -1.09 13.95
N SER A 22 17.11 -1.63 15.15
CA SER A 22 18.36 -1.66 15.92
C SER A 22 18.56 -3.03 16.56
N GLN A 23 19.80 -3.52 16.47
CA GLN A 23 20.40 -4.77 17.03
C GLN A 23 20.81 -5.78 15.95
N SER A 24 22.01 -6.37 15.93
CA SER A 24 23.11 -6.35 16.90
C SER A 24 24.43 -6.73 16.21
N ARG A 25 25.49 -5.99 16.53
CA ARG A 25 26.90 -6.37 16.32
C ARG A 25 27.27 -7.37 17.42
N GLY A 26 27.71 -8.56 17.05
CA GLY A 26 28.24 -9.56 17.97
C GLY A 26 29.37 -10.35 17.31
N ASP A 27 30.58 -9.89 17.57
CA ASP A 27 31.89 -10.48 17.24
C ASP A 27 32.22 -11.57 18.28
N VAL A 28 32.47 -12.83 17.89
CA VAL A 28 33.19 -13.81 18.73
C VAL A 28 34.02 -14.75 17.87
N ARG A 29 35.29 -14.84 18.28
CA ARG A 29 36.42 -15.54 17.68
C ARG A 29 36.38 -17.06 17.92
N ASN A 30 37.03 -17.77 17.01
CA ASN A 30 37.36 -19.20 17.03
C ASN A 30 38.37 -19.55 18.15
N PRO A 31 38.43 -20.82 18.60
CA PRO A 31 39.67 -21.58 18.35
C PRO A 31 39.49 -23.09 18.05
N THR A 32 40.49 -23.59 17.30
CA THR A 32 40.95 -24.97 16.98
C THR A 32 41.06 -25.87 18.24
N VAL A 33 40.94 -27.21 18.25
CA VAL A 33 41.77 -28.27 17.60
C VAL A 33 41.13 -29.69 17.74
N SER A 34 41.63 -30.60 16.90
CA SER A 34 41.38 -32.05 16.67
C SER A 34 41.36 -33.01 17.87
N ASP A 35 40.61 -34.13 17.76
CA ASP A 35 41.15 -35.52 17.88
C ASP A 35 40.12 -36.61 17.44
N MET A 36 40.64 -37.78 17.07
CA MET A 36 40.01 -38.98 16.49
C MET A 36 39.29 -39.88 17.51
N GLY A 37 38.30 -40.69 17.06
CA GLY A 37 37.91 -41.92 17.78
C GLY A 37 36.50 -42.50 17.56
N SER A 38 36.41 -43.46 16.64
CA SER A 38 35.53 -44.66 16.54
C SER A 38 34.40 -44.92 17.57
N GLY A 39 33.20 -45.31 17.08
CA GLY A 39 32.21 -46.07 17.87
C GLY A 39 30.76 -45.95 17.38
N ALA A 40 30.10 -47.09 17.14
CA ALA A 40 28.87 -47.23 16.37
C ALA A 40 27.52 -46.89 17.08
N SER A 41 26.57 -46.46 16.25
CA SER A 41 25.12 -46.74 16.21
C SER A 41 24.29 -46.74 17.50
N VAL A 42 23.37 -45.77 17.65
CA VAL A 42 21.98 -45.99 18.12
C VAL A 42 21.02 -44.94 17.50
N THR A 43 19.84 -45.44 17.15
CA THR A 43 18.66 -44.92 16.47
C THR A 43 17.98 -43.66 17.06
N THR A 44 17.71 -42.71 16.16
CA THR A 44 16.52 -41.82 16.04
C THR A 44 15.77 -41.41 17.31
N ASN A 45 16.21 -40.33 17.95
CA ASN A 45 15.35 -39.51 18.80
C ASN A 45 14.95 -38.25 18.03
N ARG A 46 13.78 -38.37 17.39
CA ARG A 46 12.74 -37.36 17.22
C ARG A 46 13.18 -35.94 17.59
N GLU A 47 13.69 -35.24 16.60
CA GLU A 47 13.78 -33.79 16.63
C GLU A 47 12.36 -33.25 16.75
N ASP A 48 11.95 -32.88 17.97
CA ASP A 48 10.90 -31.87 18.16
C ASP A 48 11.48 -30.54 17.66
N SER A 49 11.56 -30.46 16.33
CA SER A 49 11.67 -29.24 15.58
C SER A 49 10.44 -28.44 15.92
N ILE A 50 10.55 -27.56 16.92
CA ILE A 50 9.66 -26.42 17.08
C ILE A 50 9.65 -25.77 15.69
N PRO A 51 8.51 -25.77 14.96
CA PRO A 51 8.47 -25.03 13.73
C PRO A 51 8.69 -23.59 14.15
N ASN A 52 9.83 -23.04 13.73
CA ASN A 52 10.15 -21.64 13.82
C ASN A 52 9.20 -20.95 12.84
N GLY A 53 7.93 -20.89 13.22
CA GLY A 53 6.91 -20.07 12.63
C GLY A 53 7.33 -18.65 12.92
N ARG A 54 8.23 -18.14 12.08
CA ARG A 54 8.28 -16.73 11.77
C ARG A 54 6.83 -16.39 11.52
N GLY A 55 6.22 -15.73 12.50
CA GLY A 55 4.94 -15.10 12.31
C GLY A 55 5.15 -14.13 11.16
N ALA A 56 4.85 -14.58 9.94
CA ALA A 56 4.15 -13.75 9.00
C ALA A 56 2.89 -13.36 9.77
N SER A 57 3.04 -12.30 10.58
CA SER A 57 1.95 -11.66 11.26
C SER A 57 0.90 -11.53 10.18
N ASP A 58 -0.23 -12.21 10.37
CA ASP A 58 -1.39 -12.10 9.52
C ASP A 58 -1.88 -10.66 9.70
N ARG A 59 -1.13 -9.74 9.08
CA ARG A 59 -1.35 -8.32 9.18
C ARG A 59 -2.55 -8.10 8.30
N VAL A 60 -3.70 -8.06 8.97
CA VAL A 60 -4.97 -7.68 8.40
C VAL A 60 -4.76 -6.37 7.63
N ASP A 61 -5.34 -6.29 6.45
CA ASP A 61 -5.29 -5.08 5.64
C ASP A 61 -5.84 -3.90 6.45
N ALA A 62 -5.08 -2.81 6.52
CA ALA A 62 -5.44 -1.62 7.27
C ALA A 62 -6.41 -0.77 6.44
N VAL A 63 -7.51 -0.31 7.03
CA VAL A 63 -8.43 0.64 6.39
C VAL A 63 -7.84 2.04 6.54
N LEU A 64 -7.54 2.68 5.41
CA LEU A 64 -7.01 4.05 5.38
C LEU A 64 -8.11 5.09 5.22
N TYR A 65 -9.15 4.75 4.47
CA TYR A 65 -10.32 5.60 4.23
C TYR A 65 -11.54 4.73 3.97
N LEU A 66 -12.70 5.18 4.45
CA LEU A 66 -13.98 4.55 4.20
C LEU A 66 -15.08 5.61 4.22
N ASP A 67 -15.86 5.67 3.15
CA ASP A 67 -17.14 6.36 3.11
C ASP A 67 -18.23 5.38 2.61
N ARG A 68 -19.37 5.93 2.14
CA ARG A 68 -20.47 5.12 1.60
C ARG A 68 -20.15 4.46 0.24
N TYR A 69 -19.26 5.05 -0.55
CA TYR A 69 -19.03 4.69 -1.95
C TYR A 69 -17.64 4.11 -2.20
N LEU A 70 -16.66 4.39 -1.34
CA LEU A 70 -15.26 4.08 -1.53
C LEU A 70 -14.65 3.50 -0.25
N ARG A 71 -13.91 2.42 -0.42
CA ARG A 71 -13.03 1.86 0.58
C ARG A 71 -11.59 1.86 0.08
N VAL A 72 -10.69 2.41 0.89
CA VAL A 72 -9.25 2.41 0.64
C VAL A 72 -8.56 1.59 1.72
N THR A 73 -7.84 0.55 1.31
CA THR A 73 -7.11 -0.34 2.23
C THR A 73 -5.65 -0.44 1.85
N TYR A 74 -4.76 -0.54 2.83
CA TYR A 74 -3.36 -0.87 2.63
C TYR A 74 -3.09 -2.30 3.08
N SER A 75 -2.43 -3.09 2.24
CA SER A 75 -2.01 -4.45 2.57
C SER A 75 -0.51 -4.48 2.87
N PRO A 76 -0.10 -4.62 4.15
CA PRO A 76 1.33 -4.68 4.51
C PRO A 76 2.04 -5.89 3.89
N ARG A 77 1.29 -6.93 3.51
CA ARG A 77 1.82 -8.14 2.88
C ARG A 77 2.28 -7.89 1.43
N THR A 78 1.57 -7.03 0.70
CA THR A 78 1.87 -6.76 -0.71
C THR A 78 2.38 -5.34 -0.96
N GLY A 79 2.33 -4.46 0.04
CA GLY A 79 2.64 -3.03 -0.11
C GLY A 79 1.64 -2.29 -1.01
N LEU A 80 0.47 -2.87 -1.27
CA LEU A 80 -0.52 -2.31 -2.19
C LEU A 80 -1.58 -1.53 -1.45
N ILE A 81 -1.95 -0.37 -2.00
CA ILE A 81 -3.17 0.35 -1.63
C ILE A 81 -4.26 -0.06 -2.62
N ARG A 82 -5.36 -0.62 -2.15
CA ARG A 82 -6.52 -0.99 -2.99
C ARG A 82 -7.63 0.03 -2.83
N LEU A 83 -8.18 0.45 -3.97
CA LEU A 83 -9.37 1.30 -4.06
C LEU A 83 -10.53 0.42 -4.55
N VAL A 84 -11.59 0.35 -3.76
CA VAL A 84 -12.78 -0.46 -4.05
C VAL A 84 -14.01 0.44 -3.99
N GLY A 85 -14.78 0.48 -5.08
CA GLY A 85 -15.98 1.32 -5.22
C GLY A 85 -15.79 2.53 -6.13
N GLU A 86 -16.28 3.72 -5.73
CA GLU A 86 -16.36 4.90 -6.60
C GLU A 86 -15.50 6.07 -6.11
N LEU A 87 -14.67 6.62 -7.00
CA LEU A 87 -13.82 7.77 -6.71
C LEU A 87 -14.29 9.00 -7.52
N ASP A 88 -14.86 9.99 -6.85
CA ASP A 88 -15.44 11.16 -7.49
C ASP A 88 -15.03 12.48 -6.81
N ALA A 89 -15.54 13.61 -7.29
CA ALA A 89 -15.27 14.92 -6.73
C ALA A 89 -15.63 15.06 -5.24
N SER A 90 -16.56 14.27 -4.72
CA SER A 90 -17.02 14.34 -3.33
C SER A 90 -16.00 13.75 -2.35
N ASN A 91 -15.29 12.68 -2.75
CA ASN A 91 -14.33 11.99 -1.88
C ASN A 91 -12.87 12.16 -2.30
N ALA A 92 -12.59 12.65 -3.51
CA ALA A 92 -11.23 12.86 -4.02
C ALA A 92 -10.32 13.71 -3.12
N PRO A 93 -10.76 14.84 -2.49
CA PRO A 93 -9.90 15.62 -1.61
C PRO A 93 -9.41 14.83 -0.39
N ALA A 94 -10.32 14.14 0.30
CA ALA A 94 -9.99 13.35 1.50
C ALA A 94 -9.11 12.14 1.17
N VAL A 95 -9.35 11.49 0.02
CA VAL A 95 -8.52 10.40 -0.48
C VAL A 95 -7.11 10.91 -0.82
N ALA A 96 -6.98 12.07 -1.46
CA ALA A 96 -5.69 12.66 -1.78
C ALA A 96 -4.84 12.90 -0.53
N GLU A 97 -5.44 13.46 0.52
CA GLU A 97 -4.79 13.66 1.82
C GLU A 97 -4.35 12.31 2.41
N THR A 98 -5.26 11.33 2.44
CA THR A 98 -4.99 9.99 2.95
C THR A 98 -3.79 9.33 2.25
N LEU A 99 -3.74 9.41 0.91
CA LEU A 99 -2.63 8.86 0.13
C LEU A 99 -1.33 9.65 0.34
N ALA A 100 -1.39 10.98 0.50
CA ALA A 100 -0.22 11.78 0.85
C ALA A 100 0.34 11.44 2.24
N HIS A 101 -0.54 11.09 3.20
CA HIS A 101 -0.12 10.56 4.50
C HIS A 101 0.54 9.19 4.39
N ALA A 102 -0.03 8.27 3.60
CA ALA A 102 0.55 6.95 3.36
C ALA A 102 1.93 7.07 2.67
N LYS A 103 2.08 7.99 1.72
CA LYS A 103 3.34 8.27 1.01
C LYS A 103 4.48 8.61 1.97
N ARG A 104 4.22 9.35 3.05
CA ARG A 104 5.28 9.71 4.00
C ARG A 104 5.92 8.50 4.71
N SER A 105 5.27 7.34 4.64
CA SER A 105 5.75 6.10 5.27
C SER A 105 6.41 5.15 4.28
N GLU A 106 6.33 5.41 2.97
CA GLU A 106 6.72 4.47 1.90
C GLU A 106 7.53 5.18 0.80
N ASN A 107 8.49 4.50 0.18
CA ASN A 107 9.32 5.10 -0.89
C ASN A 107 8.54 5.30 -2.21
N VAL A 108 7.67 4.36 -2.58
CA VAL A 108 6.80 4.44 -3.76
C VAL A 108 5.47 3.78 -3.45
N LEU A 109 4.37 4.49 -3.66
CA LEU A 109 3.02 3.96 -3.50
C LEU A 109 2.57 3.19 -4.74
N VAL A 110 2.10 1.96 -4.58
CA VAL A 110 1.42 1.22 -5.65
C VAL A 110 -0.07 1.16 -5.34
N ILE A 111 -0.86 1.72 -6.26
CA ILE A 111 -2.30 1.93 -6.10
C ILE A 111 -3.03 1.01 -7.07
N ASP A 112 -3.68 0.00 -6.52
CA ASP A 112 -4.51 -0.94 -7.26
C ASP A 112 -5.92 -0.37 -7.46
N THR A 113 -6.27 -0.23 -8.74
CA THR A 113 -7.53 0.35 -9.22
C THR A 113 -8.46 -0.69 -9.84
N ALA A 114 -8.12 -1.99 -9.76
CA ALA A 114 -8.88 -3.06 -10.41
C ALA A 114 -10.36 -3.11 -10.01
N GLN A 115 -10.66 -2.69 -8.78
CA GLN A 115 -12.00 -2.73 -8.19
C GLN A 115 -12.64 -1.34 -8.06
N LEU A 116 -12.12 -0.33 -8.78
CA LEU A 116 -12.82 0.94 -8.92
C LEU A 116 -13.94 0.81 -9.94
N ASP A 117 -15.18 0.85 -9.46
CA ASP A 117 -16.42 0.78 -10.24
C ASP A 117 -16.65 2.04 -11.09
N PHE A 118 -16.28 3.19 -10.54
CA PHE A 118 -16.41 4.48 -11.21
C PHE A 118 -15.28 5.43 -10.83
N ILE A 119 -14.91 6.30 -11.78
CA ILE A 119 -14.05 7.45 -11.52
C ILE A 119 -14.48 8.63 -12.39
N ASP A 120 -14.63 9.81 -11.79
CA ASP A 120 -14.87 11.05 -12.54
C ASP A 120 -13.57 11.76 -12.93
N LEU A 121 -13.71 12.92 -13.58
CA LEU A 121 -12.55 13.72 -13.99
C LEU A 121 -11.78 14.29 -12.79
N ALA A 122 -12.44 14.58 -11.67
CA ALA A 122 -11.79 15.12 -10.48
C ALA A 122 -10.92 14.05 -9.81
N GLY A 123 -11.47 12.84 -9.62
CA GLY A 123 -10.77 11.67 -9.12
C GLY A 123 -9.60 11.27 -10.01
N LEU A 124 -9.80 11.24 -11.34
CA LEU A 124 -8.72 10.91 -12.26
C LEU A 124 -7.59 11.95 -12.23
N ARG A 125 -7.92 13.25 -12.23
CA ARG A 125 -6.92 14.32 -12.11
C ARG A 125 -6.13 14.23 -10.82
N MET A 126 -6.78 13.84 -9.72
CA MET A 126 -6.11 13.60 -8.44
C MET A 126 -5.09 12.47 -8.55
N LEU A 127 -5.48 11.32 -9.13
CA LEU A 127 -4.56 10.19 -9.33
C LEU A 127 -3.38 10.53 -10.26
N ILE A 128 -3.63 11.26 -11.36
CA ILE A 128 -2.58 11.71 -12.28
C ILE A 128 -1.59 12.62 -11.56
N ARG A 129 -2.07 13.59 -10.78
CA ARG A 129 -1.21 14.47 -9.97
C ARG A 129 -0.36 13.67 -8.99
N LEU A 130 -0.93 12.67 -8.35
CA LEU A 130 -0.22 11.82 -7.41
C LEU A 130 0.90 11.01 -8.09
N CYS A 131 0.70 10.59 -9.34
CA CYS A 131 1.71 9.85 -10.12
C CYS A 131 2.76 10.75 -10.79
N SER A 132 2.51 12.07 -10.89
CA SER A 132 3.31 12.98 -11.72
C SER A 132 4.76 13.18 -11.27
N ASP A 133 5.05 13.02 -9.98
CA ASP A 133 6.39 13.12 -9.40
C ASP A 133 7.10 11.76 -9.28
N GLY A 134 6.50 10.69 -9.82
CA GLY A 134 7.04 9.32 -9.78
C GLY A 134 6.90 8.61 -8.43
N SER A 135 6.30 9.26 -7.42
CA SER A 135 6.14 8.69 -6.07
C SER A 135 4.95 7.74 -5.93
N ALA A 136 4.09 7.66 -6.94
CA ALA A 136 2.99 6.72 -7.01
C ALA A 136 2.86 6.10 -8.39
N ARG A 137 2.35 4.88 -8.44
CA ARG A 137 2.06 4.13 -9.67
C ARG A 137 0.69 3.50 -9.57
N LEU A 138 -0.10 3.63 -10.63
CA LEU A 138 -1.36 2.92 -10.76
C LEU A 138 -1.10 1.50 -11.28
N SER A 139 -1.79 0.51 -10.70
CA SER A 139 -1.84 -0.85 -11.19
C SER A 139 -3.27 -1.26 -11.53
N ALA A 140 -3.38 -2.20 -12.47
CA ALA A 140 -4.63 -2.85 -12.86
C ALA A 140 -5.77 -1.87 -13.22
N MET A 141 -5.46 -0.88 -14.07
CA MET A 141 -6.45 0.10 -14.51
C MET A 141 -7.57 -0.56 -15.34
N PRO A 142 -8.85 -0.41 -14.93
CA PRO A 142 -9.98 -0.90 -15.71
C PRO A 142 -10.02 -0.28 -17.12
N PRO A 143 -10.46 -1.01 -18.16
CA PRO A 143 -10.54 -0.51 -19.54
C PRO A 143 -11.34 0.80 -19.68
N ARG A 144 -12.37 0.99 -18.85
CA ARG A 144 -13.15 2.24 -18.77
C ARG A 144 -12.30 3.45 -18.42
N MET A 145 -11.35 3.32 -17.48
CA MET A 145 -10.45 4.39 -17.08
C MET A 145 -9.45 4.72 -18.18
N LEU A 146 -8.89 3.68 -18.82
CA LEU A 146 -7.99 3.86 -19.97
C LEU A 146 -8.68 4.60 -21.13
N ARG A 147 -9.95 4.27 -21.41
CA ARG A 147 -10.74 4.97 -22.42
C ARG A 147 -10.93 6.44 -22.07
N LEU A 148 -11.25 6.76 -20.82
CA LEU A 148 -11.47 8.14 -20.39
C LEU A 148 -10.18 8.96 -20.48
N ILE A 149 -9.04 8.40 -20.07
CA ILE A 149 -7.72 9.04 -20.24
C ILE A 149 -7.42 9.29 -21.72
N HIS A 150 -7.66 8.30 -22.58
CA HIS A 150 -7.42 8.44 -24.02
C HIS A 150 -8.27 9.54 -24.65
N LEU A 151 -9.55 9.64 -24.27
CA LEU A 151 -10.44 10.71 -24.75
C LEU A 151 -9.98 12.10 -24.27
N LEU A 152 -9.49 12.21 -23.04
CA LEU A 152 -8.95 13.47 -22.52
C LEU A 152 -7.66 13.88 -23.24
N ASP A 153 -6.78 12.92 -23.53
CA ASP A 153 -5.54 13.16 -24.26
C ASP A 153 -5.80 13.69 -25.69
N GLN A 154 -6.73 13.04 -26.40
CA GLN A 154 -7.18 13.49 -27.73
C GLN A 154 -7.75 14.92 -27.70
N ALA A 155 -8.53 15.26 -26.68
CA ALA A 155 -9.07 16.60 -26.52
C ALA A 155 -7.98 17.66 -26.27
N HIS A 156 -6.90 17.30 -25.56
CA HIS A 156 -5.73 18.15 -25.40
C HIS A 156 -4.98 18.36 -26.72
N THR A 157 -4.89 17.34 -27.57
CA THR A 157 -4.22 17.44 -28.88
C THR A 157 -4.98 18.33 -29.85
N LEU A 158 -6.32 18.30 -29.83
CA LEU A 158 -7.15 19.19 -30.66
C LEU A 158 -6.92 20.67 -30.36
N ARG A 159 -6.70 21.03 -29.09
CA ARG A 159 -6.41 22.41 -28.68
C ARG A 159 -4.99 22.89 -28.98
N ALA A 160 -4.06 21.98 -29.26
CA ALA A 160 -2.68 22.32 -29.61
C ALA A 160 -2.48 22.45 -31.13
N ALA A 161 -3.50 22.11 -31.93
CA ALA A 161 -3.50 22.18 -33.38
C ALA A 161 -4.26 23.41 -33.94
N GLU A 162 -4.76 24.29 -33.06
CA GLU A 162 -5.32 25.62 -33.36
C GLU A 162 -4.30 26.71 -33.01
#